data_AF-A0A954XTA4-F1
#
_entry.id   AF-A0A954XTA4-F1
#
_cell.length_a   1.000
_cell.length_b   1.000
_cell.length_c   1.000
_cell.angle_alpha   90.00
_cell.angle_beta   90.00
_cell.angle_gamma   90.00
#
_symmetry.space_group_name_H-M   'P 1'
#
loop_
_entity.id
_entity.type
_entity.pdbx_description
1 polymer ?
#
loop_
_entity_poly.entity_id
_entity_poly.type
_entity_poly.pdbx_seq_one_letter_code
_entity_poly.pdbx_strand_id
1 'polypeptide(L)'
;MKKRTAIKTDLFADEHHRKKIDTLGDPLAEIESYIDFGALAAEVDRVAPRPVSPQGGRPPYPTETMVRILVLKRLYNLSDEQMEYQLLDRMSYKRFCGLASAVNIPDRTTVWTFENRIGE
;
A
#
# COMPACT_ATOMS: atom_id res chain seq x y z
N MET A 1 -38.13 -18.27 -18.82
CA MET A 1 -38.14 -17.49 -17.56
C MET A 1 -36.71 -17.13 -17.19
N LYS A 2 -36.37 -15.85 -16.95
CA LYS A 2 -35.06 -15.46 -16.41
C LYS A 2 -34.92 -16.08 -15.01
N LYS A 3 -33.85 -16.86 -14.77
CA LYS A 3 -33.56 -17.40 -13.43
C LYS A 3 -33.36 -16.23 -12.47
N ARG A 4 -34.13 -16.16 -11.38
CA ARG A 4 -33.91 -15.18 -10.31
C ARG A 4 -32.61 -15.56 -9.61
N THR A 5 -31.70 -14.59 -9.47
CA THR A 5 -30.41 -14.78 -8.80
C THR A 5 -30.23 -13.70 -7.73
N ALA A 6 -29.56 -14.04 -6.64
CA ALA A 6 -29.15 -13.08 -5.61
C ALA A 6 -27.96 -12.21 -6.06
N ILE A 7 -27.23 -12.65 -7.09
CA ILE A 7 -26.11 -11.91 -7.68
C ILE A 7 -26.68 -10.73 -8.48
N LYS A 8 -26.38 -9.52 -8.03
CA LYS A 8 -26.71 -8.28 -8.73
C LYS A 8 -25.42 -7.66 -9.25
N THR A 9 -25.36 -7.38 -10.54
CA THR A 9 -24.29 -6.61 -11.15
C THR A 9 -24.65 -5.13 -11.15
N ASP A 10 -23.72 -4.30 -10.72
CA ASP A 10 -23.84 -2.84 -10.68
C ASP A 10 -22.52 -2.22 -11.10
N LEU A 11 -22.55 -1.06 -11.77
CA LEU A 11 -21.35 -0.37 -12.24
C LEU A 11 -20.47 0.14 -11.09
N PHE A 12 -21.08 0.44 -9.93
CA PHE A 12 -20.42 0.99 -8.74
C PHE A 12 -20.29 -0.05 -7.62
N ALA A 13 -20.36 -1.35 -7.94
CA ALA A 13 -20.24 -2.43 -6.96
C ALA A 13 -19.02 -2.27 -6.04
N ASP A 14 -17.87 -1.87 -6.59
CA ASP A 14 -16.64 -1.65 -5.82
C ASP A 14 -16.74 -0.48 -4.84
N GLU A 15 -17.41 0.62 -5.22
CA GLU A 15 -17.64 1.74 -4.32
C GLU A 15 -18.59 1.35 -3.18
N HIS A 16 -19.61 0.56 -3.47
CA HIS A 16 -20.52 0.03 -2.45
C HIS A 16 -19.80 -0.89 -1.46
N HIS A 17 -18.95 -1.79 -1.96
CA HIS A 17 -18.10 -2.64 -1.10
C HIS A 17 -17.17 -1.80 -0.23
N ARG A 18 -16.54 -0.78 -0.80
CA ARG A 18 -15.65 0.15 -0.05
C ARG A 18 -16.39 0.85 1.08
N LYS A 19 -17.53 1.49 0.80
CA LYS A 19 -18.34 2.18 1.84
C LYS A 19 -18.78 1.23 2.95
N LYS A 20 -19.13 -0.01 2.59
CA LYS A 20 -19.50 -1.04 3.56
C LYS A 20 -18.32 -1.43 4.46
N ILE A 21 -17.12 -1.60 3.91
CA ILE A 21 -15.90 -1.86 4.68
C ILE A 21 -15.63 -0.71 5.64
N ASP A 22 -15.71 0.54 5.17
CA ASP A 22 -15.51 1.72 6.02
C ASP A 22 -16.49 1.76 7.20
N THR A 23 -17.74 1.36 6.98
CA THR A 23 -18.76 1.28 8.04
C THR A 23 -18.52 0.15 9.03
N LEU A 24 -17.90 -0.96 8.59
CA LEU A 24 -17.55 -2.08 9.46
C LEU A 24 -16.32 -1.81 10.33
N GLY A 25 -15.58 -0.74 10.03
CA GLY A 25 -14.31 -0.40 10.67
C GLY A 25 -13.15 -1.09 9.96
N ASP A 26 -12.40 -0.34 9.14
CA ASP A 26 -11.15 -0.82 8.54
C ASP A 26 -10.00 -0.65 9.56
N PRO A 27 -9.40 -1.74 10.05
CA PRO A 27 -8.29 -1.65 11.01
C PRO A 27 -7.09 -0.86 10.46
N LEU A 28 -6.87 -0.87 9.15
CA LEU A 28 -5.77 -0.13 8.54
C LEU A 28 -6.04 1.38 8.54
N ALA A 29 -7.30 1.79 8.38
CA ALA A 29 -7.70 3.20 8.51
C ALA A 29 -7.57 3.68 9.97
N GLU A 30 -7.83 2.78 10.93
CA GLU A 30 -7.60 3.06 12.34
C GLU A 30 -6.11 3.28 12.63
N ILE A 31 -5.22 2.40 12.15
CA ILE A 31 -3.76 2.58 12.27
C ILE A 31 -3.31 3.92 11.66
N GLU A 32 -3.83 4.25 10.49
CA GLU A 32 -3.54 5.52 9.81
C GLU A 32 -3.93 6.74 10.64
N SER A 33 -4.97 6.64 11.47
CA SER A 33 -5.38 7.74 12.34
C SER A 33 -4.45 7.97 13.54
N TYR A 34 -3.69 6.96 13.95
CA TYR A 34 -2.81 7.03 15.13
C TYR A 34 -1.35 7.31 14.78
N ILE A 35 -0.95 7.12 13.52
CA ILE A 35 0.45 7.25 13.09
C ILE A 35 0.57 8.35 12.05
N ASP A 36 1.39 9.36 12.34
CA ASP A 36 1.82 10.34 11.33
C ASP A 36 2.90 9.72 10.44
N PHE A 37 2.44 9.06 9.37
CA PHE A 37 3.31 8.44 8.38
C PHE A 37 4.16 9.46 7.61
N GLY A 38 3.68 10.70 7.45
CA GLY A 38 4.44 11.77 6.79
C GLY A 38 5.65 12.17 7.63
N ALA A 39 5.46 12.38 8.92
CA ALA A 39 6.56 12.65 9.86
C ALA A 39 7.55 11.48 9.95
N LEU A 40 7.05 10.24 10.02
CA LEU A 40 7.89 9.04 10.03
C LEU A 40 8.71 8.92 8.73
N ALA A 41 8.10 9.19 7.58
CA ALA A 41 8.78 9.16 6.30
C ALA A 41 9.87 10.24 6.19
N ALA A 42 9.61 11.44 6.72
CA ALA A 42 10.60 12.52 6.77
C ALA A 42 11.81 12.13 7.64
N GLU A 43 11.55 11.48 8.78
CA GLU A 43 12.61 10.98 9.66
C GLU A 43 13.43 9.86 9.00
N VAL A 44 12.77 8.93 8.30
CA VAL A 44 13.45 7.90 7.49
C VAL A 44 14.32 8.54 6.41
N ASP A 45 13.82 9.54 5.69
CA ASP A 45 14.60 10.27 4.68
C ASP A 45 15.78 11.03 5.31
N ARG A 46 15.68 11.46 6.58
CA ARG A 46 16.75 12.14 7.30
C ARG A 46 17.89 11.19 7.66
N VAL A 47 17.58 9.98 8.16
CA VAL A 47 18.59 9.00 8.60
C VAL A 47 19.12 8.13 7.47
N ALA A 48 18.27 7.83 6.49
CA ALA A 48 18.60 7.02 5.32
C ALA A 48 18.14 7.76 4.05
N PRO A 49 18.92 8.73 3.55
CA PRO A 49 18.54 9.58 2.43
C PRO A 49 18.20 8.79 1.16
N ARG A 50 17.27 9.32 0.37
CA ARG A 50 16.93 8.75 -0.93
C ARG A 50 18.13 8.83 -1.88
N PRO A 51 18.47 7.74 -2.59
CA PRO A 51 19.50 7.80 -3.62
C PRO A 51 19.01 8.72 -4.74
N VAL A 52 19.77 9.78 -5.01
CA VAL A 52 19.52 10.70 -6.13
C VAL A 52 20.49 10.32 -7.25
N SER A 53 19.97 9.82 -8.38
CA SER A 53 20.80 9.55 -9.56
C SER A 53 21.04 10.86 -10.32
N PRO A 54 22.30 11.32 -10.47
CA PRO A 54 22.61 12.48 -11.31
C PRO A 54 22.45 12.17 -12.81
N GLN A 55 22.40 10.88 -13.21
CA GLN A 55 22.21 10.47 -14.60
C GLN A 55 20.72 10.41 -15.03
N GLY A 56 19.79 10.77 -14.14
CA GLY A 56 18.36 10.60 -14.36
C GLY A 56 17.90 9.15 -14.26
N GLY A 57 16.59 8.93 -14.40
CA GLY A 57 15.95 7.61 -14.25
C GLY A 57 14.52 7.72 -13.73
N ARG A 58 13.85 6.58 -13.57
CA ARG A 58 12.53 6.55 -12.93
C ARG A 58 12.67 7.03 -11.48
N PRO A 59 11.89 8.04 -11.04
CA PRO A 59 11.94 8.49 -9.65
C PRO A 59 11.60 7.33 -8.69
N PRO A 60 12.27 7.25 -7.52
CA PRO A 60 11.91 6.28 -6.50
C PRO A 60 10.50 6.53 -5.99
N TYR A 61 9.85 5.49 -5.48
CA TYR A 61 8.56 5.62 -4.81
C TYR A 61 8.67 6.55 -3.59
N PRO A 62 7.58 7.27 -3.22
CA PRO A 62 7.55 8.07 -2.00
C PRO A 62 7.92 7.24 -0.77
N THR A 63 8.76 7.78 0.10
CA THR A 63 9.20 7.09 1.32
C THR A 63 8.00 6.74 2.22
N GLU A 64 6.99 7.61 2.29
CA GLU A 64 5.77 7.33 3.04
C GLU A 64 5.05 6.06 2.57
N THR A 65 4.87 5.91 1.26
CA THR A 65 4.30 4.69 0.66
C THR A 65 5.12 3.45 1.03
N MET A 66 6.44 3.53 0.93
CA MET A 66 7.31 2.40 1.23
C MET A 66 7.30 2.04 2.72
N VAL A 67 7.27 3.03 3.62
CA VAL A 67 7.13 2.81 5.07
C VAL A 67 5.80 2.12 5.39
N ARG A 68 4.69 2.57 4.79
CA ARG A 68 3.37 1.92 4.96
C ARG A 68 3.39 0.47 4.46
N ILE A 69 4.06 0.18 3.35
CA ILE A 69 4.26 -1.19 2.84
C ILE A 69 5.04 -2.04 3.85
N LEU A 70 6.11 -1.52 4.45
CA LEU A 70 6.86 -2.26 5.47
C LEU A 70 6.02 -2.53 6.72
N VAL A 71 5.19 -1.59 7.15
CA VAL A 71 4.26 -1.80 8.25
C VAL A 71 3.31 -2.96 7.95
N LEU A 72 2.70 -3.01 6.75
CA LEU A 72 1.86 -4.14 6.35
C LEU A 72 2.65 -5.45 6.32
N LYS A 73 3.85 -5.43 5.73
CA LYS A 73 4.72 -6.60 5.64
C LYS A 73 5.01 -7.18 7.03
N ARG A 74 5.35 -6.33 8.01
CA ARG A 74 5.63 -6.77 9.39
C ARG A 74 4.39 -7.16 10.17
N LEU A 75 3.29 -6.41 10.03
CA LEU A 75 2.02 -6.68 10.72
C LEU A 75 1.46 -8.06 10.35
N TYR A 76 1.60 -8.46 9.09
CA TYR A 76 1.09 -9.73 8.56
C TYR A 76 2.18 -10.79 8.32
N ASN A 77 3.41 -10.53 8.75
CA ASN A 77 4.57 -11.41 8.59
C ASN A 77 4.74 -11.95 7.16
N LEU A 78 4.72 -11.04 6.18
CA LEU A 78 4.80 -11.36 4.74
C LEU A 78 6.25 -11.33 4.25
N SER A 79 6.57 -12.17 3.28
CA SER A 79 7.77 -12.00 2.46
C SER A 79 7.59 -10.85 1.46
N ASP A 80 8.68 -10.36 0.84
CA ASP A 80 8.59 -9.32 -0.20
C ASP A 80 7.72 -9.75 -1.39
N GLU A 81 7.80 -11.04 -1.72
CA GLU A 81 7.11 -11.69 -2.82
C GLU A 81 5.60 -11.79 -2.54
N GLN A 82 5.26 -12.13 -1.30
CA GLN A 82 3.88 -12.08 -0.82
C GLN A 82 3.37 -10.65 -0.75
N MET A 83 4.20 -9.69 -0.32
CA MET A 83 3.80 -8.29 -0.23
C MET A 83 3.43 -7.73 -1.60
N GLU A 84 4.23 -7.99 -2.64
CA GLU A 84 3.91 -7.62 -4.02
C GLU A 84 2.57 -8.20 -4.46
N TYR A 85 2.37 -9.51 -4.27
CA TYR A 85 1.11 -10.18 -4.62
C TYR A 85 -0.09 -9.56 -3.90
N GLN A 86 0.02 -9.32 -2.59
CA GLN A 86 -1.06 -8.75 -1.79
C GLN A 86 -1.37 -7.29 -2.18
N LEU A 87 -0.38 -6.51 -2.64
CA LEU A 87 -0.63 -5.17 -3.20
C LEU A 87 -1.42 -5.23 -4.51
N LEU A 88 -1.27 -6.27 -5.32
CA LEU A 88 -2.07 -6.43 -6.54
C LEU A 88 -3.52 -6.83 -6.22
N ASP A 89 -3.68 -7.77 -5.29
CA ASP A 89 -4.96 -8.40 -4.98
C ASP A 89 -5.84 -7.55 -4.04
N ARG A 90 -5.26 -6.98 -2.98
CA ARG A 90 -6.04 -6.35 -1.91
C ARG A 90 -6.16 -4.84 -2.08
N MET A 91 -7.39 -4.39 -2.34
CA MET A 91 -7.72 -2.97 -2.42
C MET A 91 -7.49 -2.22 -1.11
N SER A 92 -7.67 -2.85 0.05
CA SER A 92 -7.39 -2.23 1.35
C SER A 92 -5.91 -1.89 1.52
N TYR A 93 -5.01 -2.77 1.06
CA TYR A 93 -3.56 -2.54 1.15
C TYR A 93 -3.14 -1.42 0.19
N LYS A 94 -3.68 -1.43 -1.04
CA LYS A 94 -3.49 -0.32 -1.98
C LYS A 94 -3.96 1.01 -1.38
N ARG A 95 -5.12 1.03 -0.74
CA ARG A 95 -5.63 2.23 -0.09
C ARG A 95 -4.71 2.71 1.02
N PHE A 96 -4.36 1.82 1.95
CA PHE A 96 -3.50 2.14 3.08
C PHE A 96 -2.14 2.66 2.65
N CYS A 97 -1.55 2.14 1.56
CA CYS A 97 -0.26 2.58 1.04
C CYS A 97 -0.33 3.81 0.13
N GLY A 98 -1.50 4.42 -0.08
CA GLY A 98 -1.67 5.56 -1.00
C GLY A 98 -1.61 5.19 -2.49
N LEU A 99 -1.82 3.91 -2.82
CA LEU A 99 -1.73 3.33 -4.17
C LEU A 99 -3.11 3.01 -4.78
N ALA A 100 -4.22 3.45 -4.17
CA ALA A 100 -5.58 3.11 -4.63
C ALA A 100 -5.86 3.47 -6.10
N SER A 101 -5.25 4.55 -6.60
CA SER A 101 -5.38 5.03 -7.98
C SER A 101 -4.07 4.88 -8.79
N ALA A 102 -3.08 4.18 -8.24
CA ALA A 102 -1.80 3.99 -8.90
C ALA A 102 -1.90 2.88 -9.94
N VAL A 103 -1.35 3.12 -11.13
CA VAL A 103 -1.19 2.09 -12.17
C VAL A 103 -0.04 1.14 -11.84
N ASN A 104 1.02 1.68 -11.24
CA ASN A 104 2.22 0.92 -10.89
C ASN A 104 2.28 0.68 -9.39
N ILE A 105 2.67 -0.53 -9.00
CA ILE A 105 2.96 -0.88 -7.61
C ILE A 105 4.45 -1.22 -7.44
N PRO A 106 5.02 -1.08 -6.24
CA PRO A 106 6.35 -1.59 -5.93
C PRO A 106 6.41 -3.11 -6.10
N ASP A 107 7.39 -3.60 -6.86
CA ASP A 107 7.68 -5.03 -6.95
C ASP A 107 8.53 -5.52 -5.77
N ARG A 108 8.73 -6.84 -5.66
CA ARG A 108 9.56 -7.49 -4.65
C ARG A 108 10.93 -6.84 -4.51
N THR A 109 11.58 -6.53 -5.63
CA THR A 109 12.94 -5.97 -5.63
C THR A 109 12.97 -4.53 -5.12
N THR A 110 11.91 -3.77 -5.39
CA THR A 110 11.72 -2.41 -4.91
C THR A 110 11.54 -2.39 -3.40
N VAL A 111 10.73 -3.31 -2.86
CA VAL A 111 10.54 -3.47 -1.41
C VAL A 111 11.87 -3.83 -0.74
N TRP A 112 12.55 -4.87 -1.24
CA TRP A 112 13.85 -5.31 -0.74
C TRP A 112 14.91 -4.19 -0.77
N THR A 113 14.98 -3.44 -1.87
CA THR A 113 15.93 -2.31 -2.00
C THR A 113 15.65 -1.22 -0.96
N PHE A 114 14.38 -0.97 -0.65
CA PHE A 114 14.00 -0.02 0.38
C PHE A 114 14.36 -0.49 1.79
N GLU A 115 14.17 -1.77 2.11
CA GLU A 115 14.59 -2.34 3.40
C GLU A 115 16.11 -2.21 3.59
N ASN A 116 16.89 -2.57 2.58
CA ASN A 116 18.36 -2.41 2.64
C ASN A 116 18.80 -0.95 2.80
N ARG A 117 18.02 0.01 2.28
CA ARG A 117 18.32 1.44 2.41
C ARG A 117 18.23 1.89 3.86
N ILE A 118 17.23 1.42 4.60
CA ILE A 118 16.95 1.89 5.97
C ILE A 118 17.73 1.12 7.06
N GLY A 119 18.41 0.04 6.67
CA GLY A 119 19.05 -0.88 7.60
C GLY A 119 18.04 -1.90 8.13
N GLU A 120 18.45 -3.17 8.22
CA GLU A 120 17.61 -4.26 8.75
C GLU A 120 16.96 -3.95 10.11
#